data_AF-A0AA88V1U9-F1
#
_entry.id   AF-A0AA88V1U9-F1
#
_cell.length_a   1.000
_cell.length_b   1.000
_cell.length_c   1.000
_cell.angle_alpha   90.00
_cell.angle_beta   90.00
_cell.angle_gamma   90.00
#
_symmetry.space_group_name_H-M   'P 1'
#
loop_
_entity.id
_entity.type
_entity.pdbx_description
1 polymer ?
#
loop_
_entity_poly.entity_id
_entity_poly.type
_entity_poly.pdbx_seq_one_letter_code
_entity_poly.pdbx_strand_id
1 'polypeptide(L)'
;MSVQEYLDKHMLSRKIEDAVNAAVRAKTPDPSNHMRKAVPSVITKVKARQILDSRGIPTVEVDLYTNKGMFRASAPSGATSGMYEAIELRDGDKGTYLGNGVSRAVKNINEKICEALVGMDPTLQAHVDQAMIDLDKMEKKNELGANAILAVSIAACKAGAAEKEATDLSGKTNLNLPVPAFTLISGGKHAGNNLAIQEIMILPVGAKKFEEAVQMGSETYHHLKAVITEKYGAHECNVGEDGGLAPNVARHVFREGLDLVKEAIDRTGYKERIKIALDVAATDFCIGTKYDLDWKSPNKSGLNFKSVEDMIEMYKELCTDYPIVSIEDPFDKEDWDHVKYFSGLGICQVLGDDLLMSNPKRIERAIRETACNALVLKVNQVGTVTEAIEVVKMAKDAHWGVVVSQRSGETEDSFIADLSVGLATGQIKAGAPCRGERLAKYNQATKVIELTGTLKHEGDGVAAVIGLDGDDVIVPGTLEHLGHIIKIHPHGYVTVTSVVLKSFGSEEQRHQRHVAGVHGLEREPGGGAVEVGVVDQVLDGLHHLLQQAALHQPQFQHFQFPQES
;
A
#
# COMPACT_ATOMS: atom_id res chain seq x y z
N MET A 1 15.82 32.70 -28.38
CA MET A 1 15.02 33.36 -27.33
C MET A 1 15.95 34.36 -26.65
N SER A 2 15.58 35.64 -26.65
CA SER A 2 16.34 36.68 -25.95
C SER A 2 16.17 36.52 -24.43
N VAL A 3 17.07 37.15 -23.65
CA VAL A 3 16.95 37.17 -22.17
C VAL A 3 15.59 37.74 -21.75
N GLN A 4 15.12 38.79 -22.43
CA GLN A 4 13.84 39.42 -22.14
C GLN A 4 12.67 38.48 -22.43
N GLU A 5 12.69 37.79 -23.58
CA GLU A 5 11.66 36.79 -23.92
C GLU A 5 11.62 35.63 -22.92
N TYR A 6 12.77 35.20 -22.38
CA TYR A 6 12.81 34.16 -21.34
C TYR A 6 12.23 34.68 -20.02
N LEU A 7 12.61 35.89 -19.61
CA LEU A 7 12.10 36.53 -18.39
C LEU A 7 10.57 36.69 -18.44
N ASP A 8 10.05 37.14 -19.58
CA ASP A 8 8.62 37.39 -19.78
C ASP A 8 7.84 36.08 -19.92
N LYS A 9 8.34 35.11 -20.72
CA LYS A 9 7.71 33.79 -20.89
C LYS A 9 7.56 33.05 -19.56
N HIS A 10 8.53 33.18 -18.66
CA HIS A 10 8.53 32.48 -17.37
C HIS A 10 8.07 33.35 -16.19
N MET A 11 7.62 34.59 -16.46
CA MET A 11 7.20 35.59 -15.47
C MET A 11 8.21 35.79 -14.33
N LEU A 12 9.50 35.72 -14.64
CA LEU A 12 10.57 35.73 -13.64
C LEU A 12 10.63 37.05 -12.87
N SER A 13 10.42 38.19 -13.54
CA SER A 13 10.40 39.51 -12.90
C SER A 13 9.35 39.61 -11.81
N ARG A 14 8.14 39.11 -12.08
CA ARG A 14 7.03 39.08 -11.13
C ARG A 14 7.29 38.12 -9.96
N LYS A 15 7.83 36.93 -10.25
CA LYS A 15 8.19 35.94 -9.20
C LYS A 15 9.29 36.45 -8.27
N ILE A 16 10.27 37.18 -8.81
CA ILE A 16 11.32 37.83 -8.01
C ILE A 16 10.70 38.92 -7.12
N GLU A 17 9.83 39.75 -7.68
CA GLU A 17 9.15 40.81 -6.94
C GLU A 17 8.27 40.24 -5.81
N ASP A 18 7.50 39.18 -6.07
CA ASP A 18 6.69 38.48 -5.08
C ASP A 18 7.56 37.88 -3.95
N ALA A 19 8.70 37.26 -4.29
CA ALA A 19 9.63 36.70 -3.31
C ALA A 19 10.28 37.79 -2.43
N VAL A 20 10.68 38.91 -3.04
CA VAL A 20 11.23 40.07 -2.31
C VAL A 20 10.18 40.67 -1.38
N ASN A 21 8.95 40.86 -1.87
CA ASN A 21 7.84 41.39 -1.08
C ASN A 21 7.47 40.47 0.09
N ALA A 22 7.50 39.15 -0.09
CA ALA A 22 7.28 38.18 0.98
C ALA A 22 8.34 38.28 2.07
N ALA A 23 9.62 38.35 1.71
CA ALA A 23 10.72 38.49 2.66
C ALA A 23 10.68 39.80 3.45
N VAL A 24 10.30 40.91 2.79
CA VAL A 24 10.11 42.21 3.44
C VAL A 24 8.94 42.17 4.43
N ARG A 25 7.81 41.54 4.07
CA ARG A 25 6.66 41.38 4.98
C ARG A 25 6.97 40.52 6.20
N ALA A 26 7.77 39.46 6.03
CA ALA A 26 8.11 38.53 7.10
C ALA A 26 9.12 39.10 8.12
N LYS A 27 9.77 40.24 7.84
CA LYS A 27 10.81 40.87 8.70
C LYS A 27 11.87 39.86 9.17
N THR A 28 12.23 38.91 8.31
CA THR A 28 13.18 37.85 8.64
C THR A 28 14.60 38.42 8.81
N PRO A 29 15.38 37.97 9.82
CA PRO A 29 16.78 38.35 9.98
C PRO A 29 17.68 37.78 8.86
N ASP A 30 17.20 36.80 8.10
CA ASP A 30 17.86 36.26 6.90
C ASP A 30 16.90 36.31 5.68
N PRO A 31 16.86 37.45 4.96
CA PRO A 31 16.03 37.61 3.77
C PRO A 31 16.40 36.66 2.64
N SER A 32 17.68 36.28 2.51
CA SER A 32 18.15 35.42 1.42
C SER A 32 17.58 34.01 1.55
N ASN A 33 17.63 33.45 2.76
CA ASN A 33 17.09 32.12 3.03
C ASN A 33 15.55 32.10 2.97
N HIS A 34 14.89 33.17 3.41
CA HIS A 34 13.44 33.29 3.30
C HIS A 34 12.96 33.38 1.85
N MET A 35 13.64 34.17 1.00
CA MET A 35 13.35 34.21 -0.44
C MET A 35 13.58 32.83 -1.10
N ARG A 36 14.66 32.12 -0.74
CA ARG A 36 14.89 30.74 -1.24
C ARG A 36 13.78 29.77 -0.85
N LYS A 37 13.19 29.93 0.33
CA LYS A 37 12.03 29.13 0.77
C LYS A 37 10.73 29.54 0.07
N ALA A 38 10.56 30.82 -0.24
CA ALA A 38 9.36 31.38 -0.86
C ALA A 38 9.26 31.14 -2.38
N VAL A 39 10.37 30.88 -3.07
CA VAL A 39 10.35 30.53 -4.49
C VAL A 39 9.93 29.06 -4.66
N PRO A 40 8.92 28.76 -5.50
CA PRO A 40 8.49 27.39 -5.78
C PRO A 40 9.67 26.53 -6.22
N SER A 41 9.68 25.27 -5.77
CA SER A 41 10.69 24.31 -6.23
C SER A 41 10.61 24.11 -7.73
N VAL A 42 11.76 24.11 -8.40
CA VAL A 42 11.88 23.83 -9.83
C VAL A 42 12.99 22.81 -10.05
N ILE A 43 12.77 21.89 -10.98
CA ILE A 43 13.78 20.93 -11.42
C ILE A 43 14.89 21.70 -12.14
N THR A 44 16.11 21.60 -11.66
CA THR A 44 17.28 22.28 -12.21
C THR A 44 18.20 21.35 -12.98
N LYS A 45 18.19 20.05 -12.64
CA LYS A 45 19.01 19.03 -13.28
C LYS A 45 18.49 17.63 -12.93
N VAL A 46 18.64 16.70 -13.86
CA VAL A 46 18.48 15.26 -13.62
C VAL A 46 19.77 14.57 -14.02
N LYS A 47 20.32 13.70 -13.18
CA LYS A 47 21.55 12.96 -13.47
C LYS A 47 21.42 11.50 -13.09
N ALA A 48 21.47 10.63 -14.09
CA ALA A 48 21.44 9.19 -13.92
C ALA A 48 22.84 8.56 -13.90
N ARG A 49 22.92 7.39 -13.25
CA ARG A 49 24.06 6.47 -13.27
C ARG A 49 23.57 5.03 -13.22
N GLN A 50 24.45 4.12 -13.63
CA GLN A 50 24.25 2.69 -13.45
C GLN A 50 24.75 2.28 -12.07
N ILE A 51 23.93 1.52 -11.33
CA ILE A 51 24.29 0.84 -10.08
C ILE A 51 23.98 -0.66 -10.21
N LEU A 52 24.14 -1.46 -9.16
CA LEU A 52 23.73 -2.87 -9.12
C LEU A 52 22.54 -3.05 -8.19
N ASP A 53 21.59 -3.91 -8.58
CA ASP A 53 20.51 -4.38 -7.72
C ASP A 53 21.01 -5.45 -6.72
N SER A 54 20.11 -5.94 -5.87
CA SER A 54 20.39 -6.93 -4.83
C SER A 54 20.83 -8.31 -5.35
N ARG A 55 20.71 -8.56 -6.66
CA ARG A 55 21.18 -9.76 -7.36
C ARG A 55 22.52 -9.53 -8.07
N GLY A 56 23.06 -8.31 -8.01
CA GLY A 56 24.28 -7.93 -8.74
C GLY A 56 24.03 -7.64 -10.22
N ILE A 57 22.78 -7.40 -10.63
CA ILE A 57 22.41 -7.08 -12.00
C ILE A 57 22.31 -5.54 -12.11
N PRO A 58 22.82 -4.91 -13.20
CA PRO A 58 22.75 -3.47 -13.33
C PRO A 58 21.34 -2.90 -13.22
N THR A 59 21.18 -1.73 -12.63
CA THR A 59 19.93 -0.95 -12.67
C THR A 59 20.24 0.56 -12.67
N VAL A 60 19.20 1.37 -12.84
CA VAL A 60 19.28 2.83 -12.93
C VAL A 60 19.12 3.47 -11.55
N GLU A 61 19.99 4.42 -11.25
CA GLU A 61 19.81 5.39 -10.16
C GLU A 61 19.84 6.82 -10.72
N VAL A 62 18.97 7.67 -10.19
CA VAL A 62 18.80 9.08 -10.59
C VAL A 62 19.00 9.98 -9.37
N ASP A 63 19.76 11.05 -9.56
CA ASP A 63 19.71 12.24 -8.72
C ASP A 63 18.93 13.34 -9.46
N LEU A 64 17.82 13.77 -8.89
CA LEU A 64 17.07 14.94 -9.33
C LEU A 64 17.39 16.12 -8.43
N TYR A 65 17.79 17.23 -9.03
CA TYR A 65 18.18 18.45 -8.33
C TYR A 65 17.10 19.49 -8.50
N THR A 66 16.77 20.17 -7.40
CA THR A 66 15.95 21.37 -7.38
C THR A 66 16.76 22.53 -6.81
N ASN A 67 16.20 23.73 -6.82
CA ASN A 67 16.73 24.86 -6.07
C ASN A 67 16.75 24.64 -4.53
N LYS A 68 16.09 23.59 -4.02
CA LYS A 68 16.05 23.28 -2.57
C LYS A 68 16.89 22.08 -2.15
N GLY A 69 17.32 21.22 -3.07
CA GLY A 69 18.12 20.06 -2.72
C GLY A 69 18.27 19.02 -3.84
N MET A 70 18.87 17.90 -3.49
CA MET A 70 19.06 16.74 -4.37
C MET A 70 18.29 15.53 -3.80
N PHE A 71 17.53 14.87 -4.67
CA PHE A 71 16.63 13.78 -4.35
C PHE A 71 17.00 12.57 -5.19
N ARG A 72 17.23 11.44 -4.52
CA ARG A 72 17.73 10.23 -5.14
C ARG A 72 16.66 9.17 -5.22
N ALA A 73 16.62 8.47 -6.35
CA ALA A 73 15.84 7.25 -6.48
C ALA A 73 16.50 6.22 -7.40
N SER A 74 16.20 4.95 -7.19
CA SER A 74 16.61 3.87 -8.09
C SER A 74 15.45 2.96 -8.45
N ALA A 75 15.53 2.34 -9.63
CA ALA A 75 14.48 1.46 -10.14
C ALA A 75 14.74 0.00 -9.74
N PRO A 76 13.75 -0.71 -9.17
CA PRO A 76 13.85 -2.15 -8.98
C PRO A 76 13.64 -2.90 -10.30
N SER A 77 14.06 -4.15 -10.36
CA SER A 77 13.94 -5.02 -11.53
C SER A 77 13.37 -6.40 -11.19
N GLY A 78 12.54 -6.94 -12.07
CA GLY A 78 12.02 -8.30 -11.97
C GLY A 78 12.98 -9.35 -12.52
N ALA A 79 12.69 -10.63 -12.30
CA ALA A 79 13.35 -11.75 -12.99
C ALA A 79 12.84 -11.93 -14.44
N THR A 80 11.55 -11.67 -14.67
CA THR A 80 10.90 -11.74 -15.98
C THR A 80 9.92 -10.58 -16.13
N SER A 81 9.80 -10.05 -17.36
CA SER A 81 8.77 -9.07 -17.70
C SER A 81 7.53 -9.77 -18.23
N GLY A 82 6.38 -9.52 -17.60
CA GLY A 82 5.07 -9.95 -18.09
C GLY A 82 4.70 -9.32 -19.44
N MET A 83 3.80 -9.97 -20.18
CA MET A 83 3.40 -9.54 -21.53
C MET A 83 2.77 -8.13 -21.54
N TYR A 84 2.13 -7.72 -20.45
CA TYR A 84 1.40 -6.45 -20.33
C TYR A 84 2.10 -5.41 -19.46
N GLU A 85 3.31 -5.71 -18.97
CA GLU A 85 4.11 -4.79 -18.15
C GLU A 85 4.79 -3.72 -19.00
N ALA A 86 5.09 -2.58 -18.36
CA ALA A 86 6.06 -1.63 -18.87
C ALA A 86 7.46 -2.30 -19.00
N ILE A 87 8.19 -1.97 -20.06
CA ILE A 87 9.39 -2.70 -20.44
C ILE A 87 10.63 -1.97 -19.95
N GLU A 88 11.42 -2.67 -19.14
CA GLU A 88 12.77 -2.23 -18.75
C GLU A 88 13.71 -2.20 -19.97
N LEU A 89 14.48 -1.11 -20.13
CA LEU A 89 15.47 -1.01 -21.19
C LEU A 89 16.84 -1.54 -20.73
N ARG A 90 17.27 -2.65 -21.34
CA ARG A 90 18.58 -3.30 -21.17
C ARG A 90 19.46 -3.10 -22.40
N ASP A 91 20.78 -3.12 -22.28
CA ASP A 91 21.71 -2.84 -23.39
C ASP A 91 21.81 -3.98 -24.41
N GLY A 92 21.67 -5.23 -23.97
CA GLY A 92 21.73 -6.42 -24.83
C GLY A 92 23.15 -6.83 -25.27
N ASP A 93 24.18 -6.08 -24.89
CA ASP A 93 25.59 -6.43 -25.14
C ASP A 93 26.07 -7.55 -24.22
N LYS A 94 26.10 -8.79 -24.74
CA LYS A 94 26.53 -9.98 -23.99
C LYS A 94 27.96 -9.89 -23.44
N GLY A 95 28.82 -9.04 -24.01
CA GLY A 95 30.17 -8.81 -23.51
C GLY A 95 30.23 -8.04 -22.19
N THR A 96 29.16 -7.33 -21.84
CA THR A 96 29.10 -6.41 -20.70
C THR A 96 27.92 -6.77 -19.81
N TYR A 97 28.17 -7.16 -18.55
CA TYR A 97 27.13 -7.60 -17.61
C TYR A 97 26.16 -8.65 -18.20
N LEU A 98 26.65 -9.52 -19.08
CA LEU A 98 25.86 -10.57 -19.74
C LEU A 98 24.67 -10.03 -20.55
N GLY A 99 24.74 -8.79 -21.05
CA GLY A 99 23.64 -8.13 -21.76
C GLY A 99 22.72 -7.30 -20.89
N ASN A 100 22.91 -7.31 -19.57
CA ASN A 100 22.02 -6.66 -18.61
C ASN A 100 22.43 -5.21 -18.26
N GLY A 101 23.41 -4.63 -18.96
CA GLY A 101 23.75 -3.21 -18.80
C GLY A 101 22.53 -2.29 -19.00
N VAL A 102 22.56 -1.10 -18.41
CA VAL A 102 21.49 -0.08 -18.53
C VAL A 102 22.05 1.26 -19.01
N SER A 103 23.18 1.25 -19.71
CA SER A 103 23.84 2.46 -20.21
C SER A 103 22.95 3.25 -21.17
N ARG A 104 22.11 2.58 -21.97
CA ARG A 104 21.12 3.24 -22.85
C ARG A 104 20.04 3.97 -22.05
N ALA A 105 19.50 3.34 -21.01
CA ALA A 105 18.52 3.97 -20.12
C ALA A 105 19.13 5.19 -19.39
N VAL A 106 20.35 5.04 -18.87
CA VAL A 106 21.11 6.15 -18.24
C VAL A 106 21.34 7.30 -19.22
N LYS A 107 21.70 6.99 -20.47
CA LYS A 107 21.89 7.99 -21.53
C LYS A 107 20.59 8.71 -21.85
N ASN A 108 19.48 7.98 -22.02
CA ASN A 108 18.16 8.56 -22.25
C ASN A 108 17.76 9.56 -21.14
N ILE A 109 18.08 9.27 -19.87
CA ILE A 109 17.80 10.20 -18.78
C ILE A 109 18.66 11.45 -18.88
N ASN A 110 19.97 11.28 -19.04
CA ASN A 110 20.92 12.37 -19.02
C ASN A 110 20.78 13.32 -20.23
N GLU A 111 20.39 12.80 -21.39
CA GLU A 111 20.33 13.57 -22.64
C GLU A 111 18.92 14.00 -23.03
N LYS A 112 17.89 13.18 -22.79
CA LYS A 112 16.51 13.47 -23.23
C LYS A 112 15.60 13.91 -22.08
N ILE A 113 15.47 13.07 -21.04
CA ILE A 113 14.55 13.35 -19.93
C ILE A 113 15.01 14.59 -19.15
N CYS A 114 16.31 14.75 -18.91
CA CYS A 114 16.84 15.93 -18.24
C CYS A 114 16.46 17.22 -18.98
N GLU A 115 16.61 17.27 -20.30
CA GLU A 115 16.24 18.46 -21.08
C GLU A 115 14.74 18.75 -20.99
N ALA A 116 13.90 17.71 -21.06
CA ALA A 116 12.46 17.87 -21.01
C ALA A 116 11.92 18.34 -19.65
N LEU A 117 12.55 17.94 -18.53
CA LEU A 117 12.04 18.21 -17.19
C LEU A 117 12.60 19.47 -16.52
N VAL A 118 13.72 20.02 -17.00
CA VAL A 118 14.30 21.24 -16.42
C VAL A 118 13.31 22.40 -16.51
N GLY A 119 13.09 23.06 -15.37
CA GLY A 119 12.13 24.15 -15.21
C GLY A 119 10.73 23.72 -14.79
N MET A 120 10.43 22.42 -14.73
CA MET A 120 9.15 21.91 -14.23
C MET A 120 9.09 21.95 -12.70
N ASP A 121 7.87 22.05 -12.17
CA ASP A 121 7.59 22.01 -10.73
C ASP A 121 7.42 20.55 -10.27
N PRO A 122 8.27 20.03 -9.37
CA PRO A 122 8.20 18.65 -8.90
C PRO A 122 6.97 18.35 -8.03
N THR A 123 6.23 19.37 -7.57
CA THR A 123 4.97 19.17 -6.84
C THR A 123 3.80 18.76 -7.73
N LEU A 124 3.94 18.95 -9.05
CA LEU A 124 2.96 18.60 -10.07
C LEU A 124 3.31 17.22 -10.67
N GLN A 125 3.23 16.18 -9.85
CA GLN A 125 3.64 14.81 -10.21
C GLN A 125 3.06 14.34 -11.55
N ALA A 126 1.75 14.54 -11.76
CA ALA A 126 1.08 14.13 -12.99
C ALA A 126 1.65 14.84 -14.24
N HIS A 127 2.04 16.11 -14.13
CA HIS A 127 2.66 16.83 -15.25
C HIS A 127 4.05 16.30 -15.56
N VAL A 128 4.86 16.01 -14.54
CA VAL A 128 6.21 15.43 -14.70
C VAL A 128 6.12 14.05 -15.36
N ASP A 129 5.22 13.19 -14.87
CA ASP A 129 5.01 11.86 -15.41
C ASP A 129 4.48 11.92 -16.86
N GLN A 130 3.50 12.78 -17.13
CA GLN A 130 2.96 12.95 -18.49
C GLN A 130 4.03 13.45 -19.47
N ALA A 131 4.89 14.38 -19.07
CA ALA A 131 5.98 14.85 -19.93
C ALA A 131 6.95 13.72 -20.33
N MET A 132 7.22 12.78 -19.43
CA MET A 132 8.05 11.61 -19.75
C MET A 132 7.32 10.60 -20.65
N ILE A 133 6.03 10.39 -20.41
CA ILE A 133 5.17 9.52 -21.25
C ILE A 133 5.09 10.07 -22.68
N ASP A 134 4.83 11.37 -22.83
CA ASP A 134 4.74 12.06 -24.13
C ASP A 134 6.09 12.05 -24.88
N LEU A 135 7.19 12.08 -24.14
CA LEU A 135 8.55 11.99 -24.69
C LEU A 135 8.87 10.58 -25.21
N ASP A 136 8.42 9.53 -24.51
CA ASP A 136 8.64 8.13 -24.89
C ASP A 136 7.79 7.72 -26.09
N LYS A 137 6.52 8.15 -26.12
CA LYS A 137 5.53 7.87 -27.20
C LYS A 137 5.10 6.41 -27.36
N MET A 138 5.60 5.49 -26.54
CA MET A 138 5.23 4.07 -26.62
C MET A 138 4.35 3.66 -25.44
N GLU A 139 3.30 2.86 -25.69
CA GLU A 139 2.37 2.39 -24.65
C GLU A 139 3.10 1.66 -23.50
N LYS A 140 4.16 0.92 -23.82
CA LYS A 140 4.95 0.13 -22.85
C LYS A 140 6.25 0.80 -22.39
N LYS A 141 6.44 2.08 -22.67
CA LYS A 141 7.60 2.86 -22.19
C LYS A 141 8.96 2.31 -22.64
N ASN A 142 9.01 1.70 -23.84
CA ASN A 142 10.17 0.91 -24.29
C ASN A 142 11.18 1.70 -25.15
N GLU A 143 10.94 2.99 -25.42
CA GLU A 143 11.89 3.85 -26.16
C GLU A 143 12.90 4.50 -25.19
N LEU A 144 12.40 5.10 -24.11
CA LEU A 144 13.21 5.63 -23.01
C LEU A 144 13.59 4.54 -22.00
N GLY A 145 12.68 3.59 -21.77
CA GLY A 145 12.79 2.51 -20.79
C GLY A 145 11.97 2.79 -19.53
N ALA A 146 11.14 1.83 -19.11
CA ALA A 146 10.32 1.96 -17.91
C ALA A 146 11.16 2.16 -16.63
N ASN A 147 12.34 1.54 -16.57
CA ASN A 147 13.32 1.75 -15.50
C ASN A 147 13.83 3.20 -15.44
N ALA A 148 14.03 3.84 -16.60
CA ALA A 148 14.44 5.23 -16.66
C ALA A 148 13.32 6.19 -16.19
N ILE A 149 12.12 6.01 -16.74
CA ILE A 149 10.97 6.87 -16.42
C ILE A 149 10.61 6.74 -14.93
N LEU A 150 10.56 5.52 -14.40
CA LEU A 150 10.19 5.28 -13.00
C LEU A 150 11.19 5.91 -12.03
N ALA A 151 12.50 5.74 -12.25
CA ALA A 151 13.51 6.30 -11.33
C ALA A 151 13.41 7.83 -11.26
N VAL A 152 13.17 8.49 -12.38
CA VAL A 152 12.95 9.94 -12.42
C VAL A 152 11.63 10.33 -11.76
N SER A 153 10.56 9.57 -12.02
CA SER A 153 9.22 9.76 -11.43
C SER A 153 9.26 9.72 -9.90
N ILE A 154 9.94 8.73 -9.33
CA ILE A 154 10.13 8.58 -7.88
C ILE A 154 10.98 9.72 -7.31
N ALA A 155 12.08 10.10 -7.98
CA ALA A 155 12.92 11.20 -7.53
C ALA A 155 12.17 12.55 -7.53
N ALA A 156 11.28 12.76 -8.52
CA ALA A 156 10.41 13.93 -8.58
C ALA A 156 9.38 13.92 -7.45
N CYS A 157 8.77 12.76 -7.15
CA CYS A 157 7.84 12.61 -6.04
C CYS A 157 8.49 12.96 -4.69
N LYS A 158 9.71 12.43 -4.45
CA LYS A 158 10.51 12.77 -3.25
C LYS A 158 10.80 14.27 -3.17
N ALA A 159 11.12 14.91 -4.30
CA ALA A 159 11.35 16.35 -4.37
C ALA A 159 10.08 17.17 -4.08
N GLY A 160 8.94 16.75 -4.62
CA GLY A 160 7.63 17.38 -4.40
C GLY A 160 7.16 17.25 -2.94
N ALA A 161 7.39 16.09 -2.30
CA ALA A 161 7.08 15.89 -0.89
C ALA A 161 7.90 16.82 0.01
N ALA A 162 9.21 16.94 -0.26
CA ALA A 162 10.08 17.84 0.48
C ALA A 162 9.70 19.33 0.30
N GLU A 163 9.17 19.71 -0.88
CA GLU A 163 8.69 21.07 -1.13
C GLU A 163 7.45 21.42 -0.29
N LYS A 164 6.52 20.47 -0.17
CA LYS A 164 5.26 20.68 0.56
C LYS A 164 5.42 20.56 2.09
N GLU A 165 6.62 20.23 2.58
CA GLU A 165 6.84 19.78 3.96
C GLU A 165 5.85 18.67 4.39
N ALA A 166 5.36 17.90 3.41
CA ALA A 166 4.26 16.96 3.61
C ALA A 166 4.80 15.55 3.83
N THR A 167 4.49 14.97 4.98
CA THR A 167 4.65 13.52 5.26
C THR A 167 3.44 12.71 4.80
N ASP A 168 2.36 13.37 4.40
CA ASP A 168 1.10 12.74 4.01
C ASP A 168 0.76 13.03 2.53
N LEU A 169 0.95 12.03 1.69
CA LEU A 169 0.53 12.05 0.28
C LEU A 169 -0.98 11.76 0.11
N SER A 170 -1.65 11.25 1.15
CA SER A 170 -3.08 10.87 1.10
C SER A 170 -4.04 12.02 1.41
N GLY A 171 -3.55 13.06 2.10
CA GLY A 171 -4.40 14.14 2.65
C GLY A 171 -5.37 13.66 3.74
N LYS A 172 -5.13 12.51 4.38
CA LYS A 172 -5.99 11.92 5.41
C LYS A 172 -5.30 11.94 6.78
N THR A 173 -6.03 12.42 7.78
CA THR A 173 -5.56 12.53 9.17
C THR A 173 -5.52 11.22 9.96
N ASN A 174 -6.01 10.11 9.39
CA ASN A 174 -5.95 8.76 9.98
C ASN A 174 -5.41 7.79 8.93
N LEU A 175 -4.12 7.45 8.99
CA LEU A 175 -3.48 6.50 8.08
C LEU A 175 -3.68 5.08 8.62
N ASN A 176 -4.27 4.20 7.80
CA ASN A 176 -4.23 2.76 8.05
C ASN A 176 -2.82 2.27 7.70
N LEU A 177 -2.06 1.89 8.71
CA LEU A 177 -0.67 1.44 8.51
C LEU A 177 -0.66 0.02 7.96
N PRO A 178 0.32 -0.31 7.10
CA PRO A 178 0.32 -1.58 6.41
C PRO A 178 0.71 -2.73 7.32
N VAL A 179 0.03 -3.88 7.21
CA VAL A 179 0.51 -5.15 7.75
C VAL A 179 1.66 -5.64 6.86
N PRO A 180 2.87 -5.87 7.42
CA PRO A 180 3.97 -6.44 6.66
C PRO A 180 3.75 -7.93 6.40
N ALA A 181 3.87 -8.33 5.15
CA ALA A 181 3.95 -9.73 4.73
C ALA A 181 5.42 -10.14 4.63
N PHE A 182 5.90 -10.89 5.62
CA PHE A 182 7.29 -11.32 5.70
C PHE A 182 7.49 -12.67 5.03
N THR A 183 8.31 -12.73 4.00
CA THR A 183 8.75 -13.98 3.37
C THR A 183 9.56 -14.80 4.37
N LEU A 184 9.11 -16.01 4.68
CA LEU A 184 9.82 -16.93 5.56
C LEU A 184 10.54 -18.02 4.79
N ILE A 185 9.84 -18.67 3.85
CA ILE A 185 10.41 -19.68 2.98
C ILE A 185 10.28 -19.22 1.52
N SER A 186 11.39 -19.27 0.79
CA SER A 186 11.42 -19.03 -0.66
C SER A 186 11.48 -20.35 -1.41
N GLY A 187 10.73 -20.45 -2.51
CA GLY A 187 10.67 -21.58 -3.43
C GLY A 187 10.62 -21.10 -4.89
N GLY A 188 9.98 -21.88 -5.77
CA GLY A 188 9.71 -21.47 -7.15
C GLY A 188 10.98 -21.06 -7.89
N LYS A 189 10.94 -19.96 -8.64
CA LYS A 189 12.14 -19.39 -9.28
C LYS A 189 13.08 -18.66 -8.33
N HIS A 190 12.63 -18.31 -7.12
CA HIS A 190 13.38 -17.48 -6.17
C HIS A 190 14.35 -18.29 -5.29
N ALA A 191 14.34 -19.62 -5.39
CA ALA A 191 15.23 -20.51 -4.65
C ALA A 191 15.61 -21.76 -5.46
N GLY A 192 16.75 -22.37 -5.13
CA GLY A 192 17.22 -23.62 -5.76
C GLY A 192 16.68 -24.92 -5.15
N ASN A 193 15.78 -24.83 -4.16
CA ASN A 193 15.19 -25.99 -3.48
C ASN A 193 14.09 -26.67 -4.32
N ASN A 194 13.44 -27.70 -3.78
CA ASN A 194 12.38 -28.43 -4.49
C ASN A 194 10.96 -27.87 -4.27
N LEU A 195 10.80 -26.75 -3.55
CA LEU A 195 9.48 -26.17 -3.31
C LEU A 195 8.91 -25.56 -4.60
N ALA A 196 7.72 -26.01 -5.01
CA ALA A 196 7.08 -25.60 -6.26
C ALA A 196 6.65 -24.12 -6.25
N ILE A 197 5.99 -23.70 -5.16
CA ILE A 197 5.47 -22.34 -4.97
C ILE A 197 6.58 -21.34 -4.65
N GLN A 198 6.32 -20.07 -4.91
CA GLN A 198 7.33 -19.01 -4.83
C GLN A 198 7.63 -18.57 -3.40
N GLU A 199 6.61 -18.32 -2.57
CA GLU A 199 6.82 -17.83 -1.20
C GLU A 199 5.79 -18.38 -0.19
N ILE A 200 6.28 -18.72 1.00
CA ILE A 200 5.45 -18.86 2.21
C ILE A 200 5.76 -17.66 3.10
N MET A 201 4.73 -16.86 3.38
CA MET A 201 4.81 -15.62 4.13
C MET A 201 4.04 -15.68 5.43
N ILE A 202 4.41 -14.84 6.39
CA ILE A 202 3.61 -14.58 7.59
C ILE A 202 3.10 -13.14 7.63
N LEU A 203 1.92 -12.97 8.22
CA LEU A 203 1.26 -11.69 8.43
C LEU A 203 0.97 -11.52 9.93
N PRO A 204 1.70 -10.64 10.62
CA PRO A 204 1.45 -10.30 12.03
C PRO A 204 0.18 -9.45 12.25
N VAL A 205 -0.98 -9.92 11.80
CA VAL A 205 -2.27 -9.19 11.84
C VAL A 205 -2.73 -8.83 13.26
N GLY A 206 -2.28 -9.56 14.27
CA GLY A 206 -2.61 -9.29 15.67
C GLY A 206 -1.73 -8.22 16.33
N ALA A 207 -0.78 -7.62 15.61
CA ALA A 207 0.08 -6.54 16.12
C ALA A 207 -0.71 -5.23 16.28
N LYS A 208 -0.48 -4.52 17.38
CA LYS A 208 -1.11 -3.21 17.65
C LYS A 208 -0.30 -2.04 17.11
N LYS A 209 0.98 -2.26 16.84
CA LYS A 209 1.94 -1.28 16.34
C LYS A 209 2.83 -1.91 15.27
N PHE A 210 3.43 -1.10 14.40
CA PHE A 210 4.17 -1.60 13.25
C PHE A 210 5.50 -2.18 13.71
N GLU A 211 6.10 -1.56 14.72
CA GLU A 211 7.29 -2.05 15.40
C GLU A 211 7.05 -3.43 16.01
N GLU A 212 5.86 -3.66 16.59
CA GLU A 212 5.46 -4.97 17.10
C GLU A 212 5.29 -5.98 15.97
N ALA A 213 4.70 -5.60 14.84
CA ALA A 213 4.60 -6.47 13.67
C ALA A 213 5.99 -6.86 13.14
N VAL A 214 6.92 -5.91 13.06
CA VAL A 214 8.32 -6.15 12.66
C VAL A 214 9.03 -7.06 13.66
N GLN A 215 8.83 -6.86 14.97
CA GLN A 215 9.36 -7.75 16.01
C GLN A 215 8.85 -9.18 15.84
N MET A 216 7.53 -9.36 15.73
CA MET A 216 6.91 -10.67 15.53
C MET A 216 7.47 -11.36 14.28
N GLY A 217 7.58 -10.63 13.16
CA GLY A 217 8.17 -11.16 11.92
C GLY A 217 9.62 -11.61 12.09
N SER A 218 10.45 -10.78 12.72
CA SER A 218 11.87 -11.07 12.96
C SER A 218 12.07 -12.28 13.89
N GLU A 219 11.35 -12.34 15.00
CA GLU A 219 11.44 -13.45 15.95
C GLU A 219 11.00 -14.77 15.31
N THR A 220 9.87 -14.78 14.58
CA THR A 220 9.42 -15.98 13.87
C THR A 220 10.42 -16.43 12.80
N TYR A 221 11.04 -15.49 12.06
CA TYR A 221 12.09 -15.83 11.09
C TYR A 221 13.31 -16.49 11.75
N HIS A 222 13.75 -15.99 12.90
CA HIS A 222 14.87 -16.59 13.64
C HIS A 222 14.51 -17.96 14.26
N HIS A 223 13.28 -18.12 14.74
CA HIS A 223 12.78 -19.42 15.18
C HIS A 223 12.70 -20.42 14.03
N LEU A 224 12.26 -20.01 12.85
CA LEU A 224 12.26 -20.85 11.66
C LEU A 224 13.68 -21.29 11.28
N LYS A 225 14.65 -20.37 11.35
CA LYS A 225 16.06 -20.70 11.14
C LYS A 225 16.56 -21.77 12.12
N ALA A 226 16.16 -21.69 13.38
CA ALA A 226 16.49 -22.72 14.38
C ALA A 226 15.84 -24.07 14.04
N VAL A 227 14.54 -24.09 13.73
CA VAL A 227 13.80 -25.31 13.31
C VAL A 227 14.49 -25.98 12.11
N ILE A 228 14.82 -25.21 11.08
CA ILE A 228 15.50 -25.73 9.88
C ILE A 228 16.90 -26.25 10.23
N THR A 229 17.65 -25.53 11.06
CA THR A 229 18.99 -25.96 11.50
C THR A 229 18.93 -27.27 12.26
N GLU A 230 17.95 -27.45 13.15
CA GLU A 230 17.77 -28.66 13.93
C GLU A 230 17.37 -29.86 13.06
N LYS A 231 16.48 -29.63 12.07
CA LYS A 231 15.91 -30.72 11.25
C LYS A 231 16.80 -31.11 10.06
N TYR A 232 17.43 -30.14 9.40
CA TYR A 232 18.17 -30.37 8.15
C TYR A 232 19.63 -29.89 8.19
N GLY A 233 20.04 -29.19 9.24
CA GLY A 233 21.39 -28.66 9.40
C GLY A 233 21.55 -27.21 8.96
N ALA A 234 22.63 -26.57 9.41
CA ALA A 234 22.85 -25.13 9.22
C ALA A 234 22.99 -24.71 7.75
N HIS A 235 23.43 -25.60 6.86
CA HIS A 235 23.59 -25.32 5.42
C HIS A 235 22.26 -25.09 4.71
N GLU A 236 21.15 -25.58 5.27
CA GLU A 236 19.79 -25.44 4.71
C GLU A 236 19.15 -24.09 5.09
N CYS A 237 19.87 -23.25 5.84
CA CYS A 237 19.46 -21.90 6.20
C CYS A 237 20.00 -20.82 5.24
N ASN A 238 20.45 -21.20 4.04
CA ASN A 238 20.73 -20.24 2.98
C ASN A 238 19.44 -19.51 2.57
N VAL A 239 19.59 -18.28 2.07
CA VAL A 239 18.48 -17.41 1.74
C VAL A 239 18.30 -17.26 0.23
N GLY A 240 17.05 -17.15 -0.23
CA GLY A 240 16.69 -16.82 -1.61
C GLY A 240 16.84 -15.34 -1.97
N GLU A 241 16.35 -14.95 -3.15
CA GLU A 241 16.45 -13.57 -3.64
C GLU A 241 15.78 -12.56 -2.68
N ASP A 242 14.65 -12.94 -2.07
CA ASP A 242 13.86 -12.10 -1.15
C ASP A 242 14.27 -12.21 0.32
N GLY A 243 15.33 -12.99 0.61
CA GLY A 243 15.83 -13.21 1.97
C GLY A 243 15.13 -14.33 2.75
N GLY A 244 14.08 -14.94 2.19
CA GLY A 244 13.44 -16.12 2.76
C GLY A 244 14.41 -17.30 2.82
N LEU A 245 14.28 -18.16 3.83
CA LEU A 245 15.07 -19.38 3.95
C LEU A 245 14.68 -20.36 2.83
N ALA A 246 15.64 -21.12 2.31
CA ALA A 246 15.42 -22.03 1.19
C ALA A 246 15.74 -23.48 1.54
N PRO A 247 15.11 -24.09 2.57
CA PRO A 247 15.36 -25.48 2.93
C PRO A 247 14.94 -26.41 1.81
N ASN A 248 15.66 -27.51 1.66
CA ASN A 248 15.31 -28.56 0.71
C ASN A 248 14.21 -29.48 1.26
N VAL A 249 12.98 -28.99 1.25
CA VAL A 249 11.78 -29.77 1.60
C VAL A 249 11.56 -30.92 0.61
N ALA A 250 10.91 -31.99 1.07
CA ALA A 250 10.60 -33.15 0.25
C ALA A 250 9.69 -32.76 -0.92
N ARG A 251 10.06 -33.23 -2.12
CA ARG A 251 9.48 -32.85 -3.42
C ARG A 251 7.95 -32.93 -3.50
N HIS A 252 7.35 -33.88 -2.79
CA HIS A 252 5.93 -34.20 -2.87
C HIS A 252 5.08 -33.58 -1.75
N VAL A 253 5.65 -32.74 -0.87
CA VAL A 253 4.96 -32.28 0.34
C VAL A 253 5.06 -30.75 0.48
N PHE A 254 4.20 -30.05 -0.26
CA PHE A 254 3.91 -28.63 -0.03
C PHE A 254 3.66 -28.31 1.47
N ARG A 255 2.96 -29.22 2.16
CA ARG A 255 2.65 -29.15 3.59
C ARG A 255 3.89 -29.07 4.48
N GLU A 256 5.04 -29.63 4.08
CA GLU A 256 6.24 -29.63 4.92
C GLU A 256 6.79 -28.21 5.15
N GLY A 257 6.76 -27.37 4.11
CA GLY A 257 7.13 -25.95 4.27
C GLY A 257 6.21 -25.22 5.25
N LEU A 258 4.91 -25.49 5.18
CA LEU A 258 3.93 -24.94 6.11
C LEU A 258 4.08 -25.47 7.53
N ASP A 259 4.39 -26.76 7.70
CA ASP A 259 4.66 -27.37 9.00
C ASP A 259 5.86 -26.70 9.69
N LEU A 260 6.94 -26.43 8.94
CA LEU A 260 8.11 -25.70 9.47
C LEU A 260 7.74 -24.28 9.93
N VAL A 261 6.94 -23.56 9.14
CA VAL A 261 6.47 -22.21 9.48
C VAL A 261 5.54 -22.25 10.69
N LYS A 262 4.63 -23.22 10.75
CA LYS A 262 3.72 -23.43 11.89
C LYS A 262 4.49 -23.73 13.17
N GLU A 263 5.48 -24.61 13.11
CA GLU A 263 6.36 -24.90 14.25
C GLU A 263 7.13 -23.64 14.70
N ALA A 264 7.64 -22.85 13.76
CA ALA A 264 8.30 -21.59 14.09
C ALA A 264 7.37 -20.58 14.78
N ILE A 265 6.13 -20.46 14.32
CA ILE A 265 5.10 -19.63 14.96
C ILE A 265 4.80 -20.15 16.37
N ASP A 266 4.63 -21.46 16.55
CA ASP A 266 4.34 -22.08 17.84
C ASP A 266 5.48 -21.83 18.86
N ARG A 267 6.74 -21.73 18.42
CA ARG A 267 7.88 -21.38 19.30
C ARG A 267 7.87 -19.92 19.79
N THR A 268 7.18 -19.01 19.11
CA THR A 268 7.15 -17.57 19.44
C THR A 268 6.09 -17.18 20.47
N GLY A 269 5.02 -18.00 20.60
CA GLY A 269 3.82 -17.64 21.36
C GLY A 269 2.83 -16.73 20.61
N TYR A 270 3.05 -16.45 19.32
CA TYR A 270 2.20 -15.56 18.49
C TYR A 270 1.13 -16.27 17.67
N LYS A 271 0.80 -17.53 17.99
CA LYS A 271 -0.10 -18.39 17.20
C LYS A 271 -1.40 -17.73 16.74
N GLU A 272 -2.11 -17.08 17.66
CA GLU A 272 -3.40 -16.43 17.34
C GLU A 272 -3.26 -15.08 16.63
N ARG A 273 -2.03 -14.53 16.60
CA ARG A 273 -1.72 -13.17 16.13
C ARG A 273 -1.01 -13.15 14.77
N ILE A 274 -0.51 -14.30 14.31
CA ILE A 274 0.15 -14.46 13.02
C ILE A 274 -0.74 -15.32 12.12
N LYS A 275 -0.94 -14.85 10.90
CA LYS A 275 -1.56 -15.62 9.80
C LYS A 275 -0.52 -15.92 8.72
N ILE A 276 -0.87 -16.80 7.79
CA ILE A 276 0.00 -17.20 6.68
C ILE A 276 -0.57 -16.63 5.37
N ALA A 277 0.32 -16.24 4.46
CA ALA A 277 -0.02 -16.04 3.05
C ALA A 277 0.90 -16.85 2.16
N LEU A 278 0.41 -17.12 0.95
CA LEU A 278 1.11 -17.89 -0.06
C LEU A 278 1.25 -17.06 -1.33
N ASP A 279 2.44 -17.05 -1.89
CA ASP A 279 2.66 -16.69 -3.30
C ASP A 279 2.93 -17.97 -4.07
N VAL A 280 1.92 -18.39 -4.84
CA VAL A 280 1.95 -19.65 -5.56
C VAL A 280 2.74 -19.48 -6.86
N ALA A 281 2.56 -18.37 -7.58
CA ALA A 281 3.09 -18.15 -8.92
C ALA A 281 2.78 -19.31 -9.88
N ALA A 282 1.50 -19.76 -9.91
CA ALA A 282 1.12 -21.01 -10.57
C ALA A 282 1.38 -21.06 -12.08
N THR A 283 1.48 -19.91 -12.76
CA THR A 283 1.91 -19.83 -14.16
C THR A 283 3.25 -20.52 -14.41
N ASP A 284 4.18 -20.48 -13.46
CA ASP A 284 5.53 -21.01 -13.65
C ASP A 284 5.60 -22.53 -13.81
N PHE A 285 4.57 -23.22 -13.31
CA PHE A 285 4.48 -24.66 -13.37
C PHE A 285 3.18 -25.16 -13.98
N CYS A 286 2.44 -24.28 -14.65
CA CYS A 286 1.33 -24.66 -15.50
C CYS A 286 1.84 -25.20 -16.84
N ILE A 287 1.48 -26.44 -17.17
CA ILE A 287 1.77 -27.09 -18.45
C ILE A 287 0.45 -27.50 -19.09
N GLY A 288 0.03 -26.73 -20.10
CA GLY A 288 -1.27 -26.90 -20.73
C GLY A 288 -2.39 -26.49 -19.78
N THR A 289 -3.13 -27.48 -19.25
CA THR A 289 -4.24 -27.27 -18.29
C THR A 289 -3.99 -27.95 -16.94
N LYS A 290 -2.75 -28.37 -16.68
CA LYS A 290 -2.35 -29.06 -15.46
C LYS A 290 -1.15 -28.40 -14.81
N TYR A 291 -1.00 -28.60 -13.52
CA TYR A 291 0.04 -27.99 -12.69
C TYR A 291 1.05 -29.04 -12.24
N ASP A 292 2.33 -28.86 -12.57
CA ASP A 292 3.42 -29.78 -12.22
C ASP A 292 4.10 -29.32 -10.92
N LEU A 293 3.69 -29.86 -9.78
CA LEU A 293 4.31 -29.51 -8.49
C LEU A 293 5.76 -30.01 -8.35
N ASP A 294 6.24 -30.86 -9.28
CA ASP A 294 7.63 -31.32 -9.33
C ASP A 294 8.44 -30.62 -10.46
N TRP A 295 7.97 -29.48 -10.99
CA TRP A 295 8.52 -28.89 -12.22
C TRP A 295 10.02 -28.59 -12.21
N LYS A 296 10.62 -28.39 -11.03
CA LYS A 296 12.04 -28.15 -10.81
C LYS A 296 12.88 -29.43 -10.81
N SER A 297 12.25 -30.61 -10.73
CA SER A 297 12.94 -31.89 -10.74
C SER A 297 13.39 -32.25 -12.16
N PRO A 298 14.67 -32.63 -12.36
CA PRO A 298 15.15 -33.11 -13.65
C PRO A 298 14.50 -34.44 -14.06
N ASN A 299 14.09 -35.25 -13.07
CA ASN A 299 13.39 -36.52 -13.28
C ASN A 299 11.91 -36.34 -12.96
N LYS A 300 11.10 -36.07 -13.99
CA LYS A 300 9.66 -35.91 -13.85
C LYS A 300 9.00 -37.27 -13.64
N SER A 301 8.43 -37.49 -12.45
CA SER A 301 7.66 -38.70 -12.15
C SER A 301 6.33 -38.75 -12.91
N GLY A 302 5.79 -37.58 -13.28
CA GLY A 302 4.44 -37.43 -13.85
C GLY A 302 3.31 -37.61 -12.81
N LEU A 303 3.63 -38.03 -11.59
CA LEU A 303 2.67 -38.36 -10.53
C LEU A 303 2.12 -37.13 -9.80
N ASN A 304 2.85 -36.01 -9.84
CA ASN A 304 2.50 -34.77 -9.14
C ASN A 304 1.87 -33.71 -10.07
N PHE A 305 1.34 -34.13 -11.23
CA PHE A 305 0.46 -33.29 -12.03
C PHE A 305 -0.90 -33.19 -11.36
N LYS A 306 -1.34 -31.96 -11.10
CA LYS A 306 -2.65 -31.65 -10.53
C LYS A 306 -3.55 -31.05 -11.60
N SER A 307 -4.81 -31.50 -11.67
CA SER A 307 -5.83 -30.75 -12.41
C SER A 307 -6.17 -29.46 -11.67
N VAL A 308 -6.94 -28.57 -12.30
CA VAL A 308 -7.41 -27.35 -11.64
C VAL A 308 -8.27 -27.69 -10.42
N GLU A 309 -9.12 -28.71 -10.53
CA GLU A 309 -9.96 -29.20 -9.43
C GLU A 309 -9.12 -29.74 -8.28
N ASP A 310 -8.05 -30.50 -8.57
CA ASP A 310 -7.13 -30.98 -7.55
C ASP A 310 -6.42 -29.81 -6.82
N MET A 311 -6.05 -28.74 -7.55
CA MET A 311 -5.44 -27.54 -6.96
C MET A 311 -6.43 -26.80 -6.07
N ILE A 312 -7.68 -26.62 -6.50
CA ILE A 312 -8.74 -25.99 -5.70
C ILE A 312 -8.96 -26.77 -4.39
N GLU A 313 -9.06 -28.09 -4.47
CA GLU A 313 -9.28 -28.92 -3.28
C GLU A 313 -8.07 -28.87 -2.34
N MET A 314 -6.86 -28.90 -2.90
CA MET A 314 -5.64 -28.69 -2.12
C MET A 314 -5.68 -27.36 -1.38
N TYR A 315 -6.02 -26.24 -2.03
CA TYR A 315 -6.10 -24.95 -1.36
C TYR A 315 -7.14 -24.91 -0.24
N LYS A 316 -8.30 -25.55 -0.42
CA LYS A 316 -9.32 -25.68 0.64
C LYS A 316 -8.81 -26.43 1.85
N GLU A 317 -8.18 -27.59 1.63
CA GLU A 317 -7.58 -28.37 2.71
C GLU A 317 -6.52 -27.56 3.45
N LEU A 318 -5.66 -26.85 2.72
CA LEU A 318 -4.61 -26.03 3.32
C LEU A 318 -5.17 -24.87 4.15
N CYS A 319 -6.20 -24.17 3.65
CA CYS A 319 -6.85 -23.10 4.42
C CYS A 319 -7.61 -23.64 5.64
N THR A 320 -7.95 -24.92 5.67
CA THR A 320 -8.55 -25.59 6.83
C THR A 320 -7.49 -25.98 7.85
N ASP A 321 -6.35 -26.52 7.40
CA ASP A 321 -5.30 -27.08 8.25
C ASP A 321 -4.32 -26.01 8.81
N TYR A 322 -4.22 -24.87 8.13
CA TYR A 322 -3.30 -23.78 8.44
C TYR A 322 -4.04 -22.42 8.45
N PRO A 323 -3.58 -21.43 9.23
CA PRO A 323 -4.21 -20.11 9.29
C PRO A 323 -3.88 -19.25 8.07
N ILE A 324 -4.11 -19.77 6.86
CA ILE A 324 -3.89 -19.09 5.58
C ILE A 324 -5.05 -18.13 5.36
N VAL A 325 -4.72 -16.86 5.13
CA VAL A 325 -5.71 -15.79 4.91
C VAL A 325 -5.59 -15.13 3.54
N SER A 326 -4.56 -15.47 2.77
CA SER A 326 -4.23 -14.82 1.52
C SER A 326 -3.43 -15.72 0.58
N ILE A 327 -3.82 -15.79 -0.68
CA ILE A 327 -3.18 -16.57 -1.74
C ILE A 327 -3.02 -15.68 -2.99
N GLU A 328 -1.78 -15.53 -3.44
CA GLU A 328 -1.36 -14.81 -4.65
C GLU A 328 -1.14 -15.79 -5.81
N ASP A 329 -1.71 -15.45 -6.97
CA ASP A 329 -1.67 -16.20 -8.23
C ASP A 329 -1.89 -17.72 -8.09
N PRO A 330 -3.09 -18.15 -7.62
CA PRO A 330 -3.40 -19.57 -7.40
C PRO A 330 -3.44 -20.42 -8.68
N PHE A 331 -3.60 -19.80 -9.84
CA PHE A 331 -3.72 -20.45 -11.15
C PHE A 331 -2.93 -19.67 -12.21
N ASP A 332 -2.86 -20.21 -13.43
CA ASP A 332 -2.21 -19.51 -14.53
C ASP A 332 -2.84 -18.12 -14.78
N LYS A 333 -2.00 -17.15 -15.16
CA LYS A 333 -2.36 -15.76 -15.48
C LYS A 333 -3.41 -15.59 -16.57
N GLU A 334 -3.69 -16.59 -17.39
CA GLU A 334 -4.79 -16.56 -18.36
C GLU A 334 -5.98 -17.46 -17.95
N ASP A 335 -5.94 -18.08 -16.78
CA ASP A 335 -6.99 -18.94 -16.25
C ASP A 335 -8.05 -18.16 -15.43
N TRP A 336 -8.67 -17.19 -16.10
CA TRP A 336 -9.62 -16.24 -15.49
C TRP A 336 -10.82 -16.91 -14.83
N ASP A 337 -11.36 -17.96 -15.44
CA ASP A 337 -12.59 -18.62 -14.97
C ASP A 337 -12.36 -19.35 -13.65
N HIS A 338 -11.21 -20.02 -13.49
CA HIS A 338 -10.90 -20.74 -12.26
C HIS A 338 -10.43 -19.81 -11.14
N VAL A 339 -9.70 -18.73 -11.47
CA VAL A 339 -9.40 -17.67 -10.47
C VAL A 339 -10.69 -17.07 -9.93
N LYS A 340 -11.63 -16.71 -10.82
CA LYS A 340 -12.96 -16.22 -10.45
C LYS A 340 -13.71 -17.23 -9.58
N TYR A 341 -13.75 -18.49 -9.99
CA TYR A 341 -14.43 -19.54 -9.22
C TYR A 341 -13.84 -19.66 -7.81
N PHE A 342 -12.52 -19.72 -7.69
CA PHE A 342 -11.84 -19.84 -6.40
C PHE A 342 -12.03 -18.60 -5.52
N SER A 343 -11.92 -17.39 -6.09
CA SER A 343 -12.20 -16.14 -5.35
C SER A 343 -13.64 -16.09 -4.87
N GLY A 344 -14.60 -16.56 -5.68
CA GLY A 344 -16.01 -16.66 -5.33
C GLY A 344 -16.34 -17.64 -4.20
N LEU A 345 -15.42 -18.54 -3.83
CA LEU A 345 -15.57 -19.40 -2.65
C LEU A 345 -15.44 -18.62 -1.33
N GLY A 346 -14.82 -17.44 -1.35
CA GLY A 346 -14.70 -16.58 -0.18
C GLY A 346 -13.84 -17.16 0.96
N ILE A 347 -12.95 -18.11 0.65
CA ILE A 347 -12.13 -18.81 1.65
C ILE A 347 -11.02 -17.91 2.19
N CYS A 348 -10.41 -17.11 1.32
CA CYS A 348 -9.29 -16.23 1.65
C CYS A 348 -9.23 -15.03 0.70
N GLN A 349 -8.32 -14.09 0.99
CA GLN A 349 -7.94 -13.06 0.03
C GLN A 349 -7.26 -13.70 -1.19
N VAL A 350 -7.65 -13.32 -2.40
CA VAL A 350 -7.06 -13.77 -3.66
C VAL A 350 -6.39 -12.59 -4.34
N LEU A 351 -5.06 -12.62 -4.39
CA LEU A 351 -4.23 -11.56 -4.94
C LEU A 351 -3.90 -11.88 -6.39
N GLY A 352 -4.12 -10.90 -7.27
CA GLY A 352 -3.62 -10.98 -8.65
C GLY A 352 -2.31 -10.21 -8.79
N ASP A 353 -1.23 -10.92 -9.12
CA ASP A 353 0.06 -10.37 -9.52
C ASP A 353 0.28 -10.59 -11.02
N ASP A 354 0.63 -11.78 -11.47
CA ASP A 354 0.72 -12.14 -12.89
C ASP A 354 -0.63 -12.05 -13.61
N LEU A 355 -1.73 -12.31 -12.89
CA LEU A 355 -3.09 -12.14 -13.45
C LEU A 355 -3.35 -10.67 -13.85
N LEU A 356 -2.83 -9.70 -13.09
CA LEU A 356 -3.17 -8.28 -13.28
C LEU A 356 -2.03 -7.50 -13.93
N MET A 357 -0.77 -7.87 -13.67
CA MET A 357 0.47 -7.21 -14.08
C MET A 357 0.48 -5.70 -13.80
N SER A 358 -0.20 -5.28 -12.72
CA SER A 358 -0.53 -3.88 -12.43
C SER A 358 -1.13 -3.10 -13.63
N ASN A 359 -1.77 -3.79 -14.59
CA ASN A 359 -2.24 -3.20 -15.84
C ASN A 359 -3.70 -2.71 -15.71
N PRO A 360 -4.01 -1.43 -15.96
CA PRO A 360 -5.35 -0.88 -15.79
C PRO A 360 -6.46 -1.66 -16.52
N LYS A 361 -6.21 -2.12 -17.77
CA LYS A 361 -7.21 -2.85 -18.56
C LYS A 361 -7.51 -4.23 -17.96
N ARG A 362 -6.49 -4.91 -17.41
CA ARG A 362 -6.66 -6.21 -16.74
C ARG A 362 -7.33 -6.06 -15.38
N ILE A 363 -6.99 -5.00 -14.64
CA ILE A 363 -7.65 -4.65 -13.37
C ILE A 363 -9.14 -4.35 -13.62
N GLU A 364 -9.48 -3.53 -14.61
CA GLU A 364 -10.88 -3.23 -14.98
C GLU A 364 -11.66 -4.49 -15.33
N ARG A 365 -11.05 -5.39 -16.14
CA ARG A 365 -11.63 -6.69 -16.46
C ARG A 365 -11.86 -7.51 -15.19
N ALA A 366 -10.86 -7.61 -14.33
CA ALA A 366 -10.91 -8.41 -13.11
C ALA A 366 -11.99 -7.90 -12.12
N ILE A 367 -12.16 -6.58 -12.02
CA ILE A 367 -13.23 -5.93 -11.25
C ILE A 367 -14.60 -6.32 -11.84
N ARG A 368 -14.78 -6.14 -13.16
CA ARG A 368 -16.04 -6.44 -13.85
C ARG A 368 -16.43 -7.92 -13.74
N GLU A 369 -15.45 -8.81 -13.84
CA GLU A 369 -15.68 -10.26 -13.82
C GLU A 369 -15.68 -10.84 -12.40
N THR A 370 -15.32 -10.04 -11.39
CA THR A 370 -15.11 -10.44 -9.99
C THR A 370 -14.11 -11.59 -9.90
N ALA A 371 -12.99 -11.46 -10.62
CA ALA A 371 -12.00 -12.52 -10.76
C ALA A 371 -11.15 -12.72 -9.48
N CYS A 372 -10.74 -11.63 -8.84
CA CYS A 372 -9.99 -11.63 -7.59
C CYS A 372 -10.49 -10.50 -6.68
N ASN A 373 -9.91 -10.34 -5.48
CA ASN A 373 -10.34 -9.33 -4.50
C ASN A 373 -9.18 -8.51 -3.91
N ALA A 374 -7.98 -8.65 -4.48
CA ALA A 374 -6.81 -7.88 -4.08
C ALA A 374 -5.81 -7.68 -5.23
N LEU A 375 -5.13 -6.53 -5.20
CA LEU A 375 -4.10 -6.13 -6.16
C LEU A 375 -2.71 -6.22 -5.53
N VAL A 376 -1.77 -6.85 -6.25
CA VAL A 376 -0.33 -6.67 -6.00
C VAL A 376 0.15 -5.49 -6.84
N LEU A 377 0.59 -4.42 -6.17
CA LEU A 377 1.15 -3.24 -6.82
C LEU A 377 2.68 -3.36 -6.92
N LYS A 378 3.18 -3.52 -8.14
CA LYS A 378 4.61 -3.39 -8.45
C LYS A 378 4.82 -2.13 -9.28
N VAL A 379 5.36 -1.08 -8.67
CA VAL A 379 5.48 0.26 -9.28
C VAL A 379 6.22 0.28 -10.62
N ASN A 380 7.18 -0.62 -10.82
CA ASN A 380 7.90 -0.73 -12.09
C ASN A 380 7.14 -1.46 -13.21
N GLN A 381 6.05 -2.17 -12.90
CA GLN A 381 5.16 -2.75 -13.92
C GLN A 381 4.31 -1.67 -14.63
N VAL A 382 3.98 -0.57 -13.94
CA VAL A 382 3.27 0.58 -14.52
C VAL A 382 4.23 1.63 -15.10
N GLY A 383 5.31 1.94 -14.38
CA GLY A 383 6.41 2.79 -14.85
C GLY A 383 6.39 4.24 -14.38
N THR A 384 5.32 4.73 -13.73
CA THR A 384 5.28 6.05 -13.08
C THR A 384 4.56 6.01 -11.74
N VAL A 385 4.81 7.00 -10.88
CA VAL A 385 4.10 7.18 -9.61
C VAL A 385 2.62 7.54 -9.86
N THR A 386 2.33 8.37 -10.86
CA THR A 386 0.93 8.72 -11.20
C THR A 386 0.11 7.50 -11.58
N GLU A 387 0.60 6.66 -12.50
CA GLU A 387 -0.11 5.43 -12.89
C GLU A 387 -0.21 4.43 -11.71
N ALA A 388 0.79 4.38 -10.83
CA ALA A 388 0.73 3.56 -9.61
C ALA A 388 -0.40 4.00 -8.67
N ILE A 389 -0.58 5.32 -8.48
CA ILE A 389 -1.67 5.87 -7.67
C ILE A 389 -3.02 5.57 -8.32
N GLU A 390 -3.13 5.66 -9.65
CA GLU A 390 -4.36 5.38 -10.39
C GLU A 390 -4.81 3.93 -10.22
N VAL A 391 -3.92 2.95 -10.35
CA VAL A 391 -4.30 1.53 -10.18
C VAL A 391 -4.66 1.20 -8.73
N VAL A 392 -4.02 1.85 -7.75
CA VAL A 392 -4.41 1.73 -6.33
C VAL A 392 -5.80 2.32 -6.12
N LYS A 393 -6.10 3.46 -6.75
CA LYS A 393 -7.43 4.07 -6.69
C LYS A 393 -8.49 3.14 -7.30
N MET A 394 -8.24 2.56 -8.47
CA MET A 394 -9.16 1.58 -9.09
C MET A 394 -9.46 0.41 -8.17
N ALA A 395 -8.43 -0.17 -7.53
CA ALA A 395 -8.60 -1.26 -6.58
C ALA A 395 -9.43 -0.83 -5.35
N LYS A 396 -9.13 0.35 -4.78
CA LYS A 396 -9.86 0.87 -3.62
C LYS A 396 -11.31 1.23 -3.90
N ASP A 397 -11.59 1.81 -5.06
CA ASP A 397 -12.94 2.13 -5.52
C ASP A 397 -13.76 0.84 -5.73
N ALA A 398 -13.11 -0.29 -6.02
CA ALA A 398 -13.70 -1.62 -6.06
C ALA A 398 -13.69 -2.36 -4.70
N HIS A 399 -13.32 -1.70 -3.61
CA HIS A 399 -13.18 -2.28 -2.26
C HIS A 399 -12.20 -3.45 -2.16
N TRP A 400 -11.18 -3.49 -3.01
CA TRP A 400 -10.14 -4.51 -2.97
C TRP A 400 -9.03 -4.18 -1.98
N GLY A 401 -8.39 -5.24 -1.47
CA GLY A 401 -7.12 -5.11 -0.76
C GLY A 401 -6.00 -4.67 -1.72
N VAL A 402 -5.01 -3.94 -1.21
CA VAL A 402 -3.84 -3.52 -2.00
C VAL A 402 -2.57 -3.90 -1.25
N VAL A 403 -1.72 -4.69 -1.90
CA VAL A 403 -0.41 -5.06 -1.39
C VAL A 403 0.66 -4.36 -2.20
N VAL A 404 1.33 -3.37 -1.60
CA VAL A 404 2.51 -2.77 -2.25
C VAL A 404 3.65 -3.78 -2.17
N SER A 405 4.24 -4.11 -3.31
CA SER A 405 5.19 -5.21 -3.42
C SER A 405 6.54 -4.78 -3.97
N GLN A 406 7.58 -5.41 -3.45
CA GLN A 406 8.93 -5.35 -3.96
C GLN A 406 9.08 -6.05 -5.32
N ARG A 407 10.30 -6.01 -5.88
CA ARG A 407 10.75 -6.95 -6.92
C ARG A 407 11.87 -7.86 -6.41
N SER A 408 12.19 -8.90 -7.17
CA SER A 408 13.27 -9.80 -6.79
C SER A 408 14.66 -9.13 -6.88
N GLY A 409 14.87 -8.24 -7.86
CA GLY A 409 16.00 -7.30 -7.92
C GLY A 409 15.65 -5.96 -7.27
N GLU A 410 15.88 -5.83 -5.97
CA GLU A 410 15.64 -4.60 -5.21
C GLU A 410 16.91 -3.76 -5.04
N THR A 411 16.73 -2.51 -4.60
CA THR A 411 17.83 -1.60 -4.25
C THR A 411 17.72 -1.12 -2.80
N GLU A 412 18.64 -0.28 -2.34
CA GLU A 412 18.53 0.41 -1.05
C GLU A 412 17.42 1.48 -1.02
N ASP A 413 16.75 1.76 -2.15
CA ASP A 413 15.62 2.68 -2.18
C ASP A 413 14.47 2.13 -1.34
N SER A 414 13.83 2.97 -0.54
CA SER A 414 12.75 2.58 0.37
C SER A 414 11.40 3.16 -0.01
N PHE A 415 11.26 3.76 -1.22
CA PHE A 415 10.07 4.48 -1.66
C PHE A 415 8.75 3.70 -1.50
N ILE A 416 8.75 2.38 -1.72
CA ILE A 416 7.53 1.58 -1.59
C ILE A 416 6.98 1.55 -0.15
N ALA A 417 7.83 1.79 0.87
CA ALA A 417 7.41 1.95 2.25
C ALA A 417 6.59 3.24 2.40
N ASP A 418 7.13 4.38 1.98
CA ASP A 418 6.43 5.67 1.97
C ASP A 418 5.14 5.61 1.13
N LEU A 419 5.18 4.91 -0.01
CA LEU A 419 4.01 4.73 -0.86
C LEU A 419 2.91 3.91 -0.17
N SER A 420 3.27 2.82 0.50
CA SER A 420 2.29 1.96 1.20
C SER A 420 1.57 2.70 2.33
N VAL A 421 2.32 3.51 3.11
CA VAL A 421 1.78 4.33 4.18
C VAL A 421 0.99 5.51 3.60
N GLY A 422 1.59 6.25 2.67
CA GLY A 422 1.02 7.44 2.05
C GLY A 422 -0.17 7.18 1.15
N LEU A 423 -0.38 5.94 0.70
CA LEU A 423 -1.62 5.53 0.04
C LEU A 423 -2.55 4.74 0.95
N ALA A 424 -2.17 4.47 2.20
CA ALA A 424 -2.89 3.65 3.17
C ALA A 424 -3.37 2.32 2.56
N THR A 425 -2.46 1.57 1.93
CA THR A 425 -2.80 0.34 1.19
C THR A 425 -3.20 -0.82 2.10
N GLY A 426 -2.83 -0.75 3.38
CA GLY A 426 -3.17 -1.74 4.40
C GLY A 426 -2.23 -2.95 4.42
N GLN A 427 -1.45 -3.20 3.38
CA GLN A 427 -0.47 -4.29 3.32
C GLN A 427 0.79 -3.90 2.53
N ILE A 428 1.94 -4.45 2.95
CA ILE A 428 3.24 -4.32 2.25
C ILE A 428 3.97 -5.67 2.22
N LYS A 429 4.41 -6.10 1.03
CA LYS A 429 5.26 -7.28 0.81
C LYS A 429 6.66 -6.81 0.41
N ALA A 430 7.59 -6.77 1.37
CA ALA A 430 8.96 -6.28 1.17
C ALA A 430 10.03 -7.32 1.57
N GLY A 431 9.69 -8.60 1.43
CA GLY A 431 10.61 -9.72 1.61
C GLY A 431 10.77 -10.16 3.06
N ALA A 432 11.78 -10.98 3.32
CA ALA A 432 12.10 -11.42 4.67
C ALA A 432 12.63 -10.25 5.54
N PRO A 433 12.60 -10.37 6.88
CA PRO A 433 13.35 -9.49 7.78
C PRO A 433 14.86 -9.83 7.75
N CYS A 434 15.42 -9.93 6.55
CA CYS A 434 16.80 -10.28 6.23
C CYS A 434 17.21 -9.57 4.93
N ARG A 435 18.51 -9.32 4.75
CA ARG A 435 19.11 -8.60 3.62
C ARG A 435 18.78 -7.09 3.60
N GLY A 436 19.78 -6.28 3.28
CA GLY A 436 19.74 -4.83 3.49
C GLY A 436 18.69 -4.10 2.64
N GLU A 437 18.49 -4.55 1.40
CA GLU A 437 17.52 -4.00 0.46
C GLU A 437 16.07 -4.21 0.91
N ARG A 438 15.81 -5.29 1.67
CA ARG A 438 14.49 -5.62 2.24
C ARG A 438 14.26 -4.81 3.51
N LEU A 439 15.23 -4.87 4.41
CA LEU A 439 15.23 -4.13 5.67
C LEU A 439 15.15 -2.62 5.48
N ALA A 440 15.66 -2.08 4.37
CA ALA A 440 15.53 -0.66 4.03
C ALA A 440 14.06 -0.20 4.03
N LYS A 441 13.13 -1.03 3.54
CA LYS A 441 11.69 -0.71 3.48
C LYS A 441 11.05 -0.81 4.84
N TYR A 442 11.28 -1.90 5.57
CA TYR A 442 10.72 -2.06 6.93
C TYR A 442 11.23 -0.96 7.87
N ASN A 443 12.52 -0.64 7.84
CA ASN A 443 13.10 0.43 8.65
C ASN A 443 12.57 1.81 8.25
N GLN A 444 12.31 2.05 6.96
CA GLN A 444 11.69 3.30 6.51
C GLN A 444 10.23 3.39 6.93
N ALA A 445 9.45 2.32 6.78
CA ALA A 445 8.07 2.26 7.23
C ALA A 445 7.95 2.58 8.72
N THR A 446 8.82 2.00 9.57
CA THR A 446 8.90 2.35 11.00
C THR A 446 9.13 3.86 11.21
N LYS A 447 10.11 4.47 10.52
CA LYS A 447 10.39 5.92 10.66
C LYS A 447 9.20 6.78 10.21
N VAL A 448 8.57 6.45 9.10
CA VAL A 448 7.41 7.19 8.57
C VAL A 448 6.24 7.08 9.55
N ILE A 449 6.03 5.90 10.13
CA ILE A 449 4.96 5.62 11.10
C ILE A 449 5.20 6.37 12.42
N GLU A 450 6.43 6.39 12.93
CA GLU A 450 6.81 7.19 14.10
C GLU A 450 6.50 8.68 13.91
N LEU A 451 6.71 9.19 12.69
CA LEU A 451 6.43 10.59 12.32
C LEU A 451 4.94 10.89 12.12
N THR A 452 4.11 9.87 11.83
CA THR A 452 2.69 10.04 11.46
C THR A 452 1.69 9.62 12.56
N GLY A 453 2.15 8.94 13.63
CA GLY A 453 1.32 8.57 14.78
C GLY A 453 0.74 7.15 14.72
N THR A 454 0.11 6.72 15.83
CA THR A 454 -0.24 5.32 16.13
C THR A 454 -1.19 4.62 15.15
N LEU A 455 -0.89 3.33 14.90
CA LEU A 455 -1.74 2.35 14.22
C LEU A 455 -3.18 2.32 14.74
N LYS A 456 -4.15 2.46 13.84
CA LYS A 456 -5.49 1.94 14.02
C LYS A 456 -5.69 0.79 13.04
N HIS A 457 -5.82 -0.42 13.58
CA HIS A 457 -6.26 -1.57 12.82
C HIS A 457 -7.79 -1.49 12.71
N GLU A 458 -8.35 -1.58 11.51
CA GLU A 458 -9.75 -2.01 11.36
C GLU A 458 -9.78 -3.53 11.60
N GLY A 459 -9.66 -3.91 12.88
CA GLY A 459 -10.07 -5.24 13.34
C GLY A 459 -11.57 -5.19 13.61
N ASP A 460 -12.31 -6.09 12.98
CA ASP A 460 -13.74 -6.36 13.17
C ASP A 460 -14.69 -5.16 12.96
N GLY A 461 -14.52 -4.44 11.86
CA GLY A 461 -15.55 -3.52 11.38
C GLY A 461 -16.73 -4.31 10.81
N VAL A 462 -17.82 -4.45 11.58
CA VAL A 462 -19.09 -4.93 11.05
C VAL A 462 -19.92 -3.69 10.70
N ALA A 463 -20.40 -3.63 9.46
CA ALA A 463 -21.36 -2.63 9.04
C ALA A 463 -22.77 -3.25 9.09
N ALA A 464 -23.66 -2.65 9.88
CA ALA A 464 -25.08 -2.98 9.79
C ALA A 464 -25.70 -2.15 8.66
N VAL A 465 -26.23 -2.82 7.64
CA VAL A 465 -27.01 -2.19 6.57
C VAL A 465 -28.48 -2.29 6.98
N ILE A 466 -29.10 -1.15 7.26
CA ILE A 466 -30.55 -1.09 7.53
C ILE A 466 -31.21 -0.56 6.27
N GLY A 467 -31.86 -1.47 5.54
CA GLY A 467 -32.68 -1.11 4.38
C GLY A 467 -33.97 -0.45 4.84
N LEU A 468 -34.17 0.81 4.46
CA LEU A 468 -35.46 1.48 4.53
C LEU A 468 -35.81 1.89 3.10
N ASP A 469 -37.06 1.64 2.69
CA ASP A 469 -37.54 1.84 1.31
C ASP A 469 -37.12 3.20 0.74
N GLY A 470 -36.02 3.19 -0.02
CA GLY A 470 -35.50 4.35 -0.76
C GLY A 470 -34.07 4.76 -0.45
N ASP A 471 -33.51 4.48 0.74
CA ASP A 471 -32.13 4.85 1.10
C ASP A 471 -31.49 3.86 2.10
N ASP A 472 -30.30 3.35 1.76
CA ASP A 472 -29.52 2.49 2.64
C ASP A 472 -28.74 3.32 3.67
N VAL A 473 -28.95 3.04 4.96
CA VAL A 473 -28.17 3.66 6.05
C VAL A 473 -27.12 2.67 6.53
N ILE A 474 -25.84 3.05 6.36
CA ILE A 474 -24.68 2.27 6.80
C ILE A 474 -24.20 2.79 8.15
N VAL A 475 -24.22 1.93 9.18
CA VAL A 475 -23.68 2.26 10.50
C VAL A 475 -22.40 1.46 10.73
N PRO A 476 -21.20 2.09 10.68
CA PRO A 476 -19.94 1.41 10.94
C PRO A 476 -19.66 1.29 12.45
N GLY A 477 -19.18 0.13 12.91
CA GLY A 477 -18.75 -0.07 14.30
C GLY A 477 -18.00 -1.39 14.52
N THR A 478 -17.43 -1.57 15.71
CA THR A 478 -16.85 -2.87 16.13
C THR A 478 -17.94 -3.81 16.67
N LEU A 479 -17.70 -5.13 16.63
CA LEU A 479 -18.64 -6.15 17.14
C LEU A 479 -19.06 -5.92 18.60
N GLU A 480 -18.14 -5.46 19.46
CA GLU A 480 -18.44 -5.05 20.84
C GLU A 480 -19.32 -3.78 20.91
N HIS A 481 -19.12 -2.80 20.03
CA HIS A 481 -19.95 -1.59 19.98
C HIS A 481 -21.37 -1.88 19.47
N LEU A 482 -21.52 -2.74 18.46
CA LEU A 482 -22.83 -3.16 17.97
C LEU A 482 -23.59 -4.01 19.00
N GLY A 483 -22.90 -4.82 19.80
CA GLY A 483 -23.51 -5.56 20.90
C GLY A 483 -24.06 -4.67 22.03
N HIS A 484 -23.48 -3.48 22.24
CA HIS A 484 -23.99 -2.48 23.18
C HIS A 484 -25.07 -1.58 22.59
N ILE A 485 -25.02 -1.29 21.28
CA ILE A 485 -25.98 -0.45 20.54
C ILE A 485 -27.25 -1.23 20.18
N ILE A 486 -27.15 -2.55 20.00
CA ILE A 486 -28.24 -3.40 19.53
C ILE A 486 -28.57 -4.44 20.61
N LYS A 487 -29.38 -4.04 21.60
CA LYS A 487 -30.23 -5.03 22.30
C LYS A 487 -31.36 -5.41 21.35
N ILE A 488 -31.17 -6.49 20.60
CA ILE A 488 -32.22 -7.09 19.77
C ILE A 488 -33.29 -7.64 20.70
N HIS A 489 -34.40 -6.91 20.86
CA HIS A 489 -35.63 -7.48 21.40
C HIS A 489 -36.37 -8.17 20.24
N PRO A 490 -36.88 -9.40 20.42
CA PRO A 490 -37.53 -10.13 19.33
C PRO A 490 -38.73 -9.38 18.74
N HIS A 491 -39.34 -8.44 19.47
CA HIS A 491 -40.60 -7.78 19.08
C HIS A 491 -40.65 -6.26 19.45
N GLY A 492 -39.69 -5.43 19.02
CA GLY A 492 -39.80 -3.98 19.26
C GLY A 492 -38.88 -3.09 18.40
N TYR A 493 -39.39 -1.92 18.00
CA TYR A 493 -38.67 -0.87 17.27
C TYR A 493 -37.42 -0.39 18.02
N VAL A 494 -36.30 -0.23 17.29
CA VAL A 494 -35.02 0.26 17.83
C VAL A 494 -35.04 1.79 17.93
N THR A 495 -34.78 2.35 19.11
CA THR A 495 -34.53 3.79 19.28
C THR A 495 -33.02 4.05 19.19
N VAL A 496 -32.57 4.73 18.15
CA VAL A 496 -31.20 5.27 18.07
C VAL A 496 -31.14 6.54 18.92
N THR A 497 -30.43 6.49 20.05
CA THR A 497 -30.15 7.71 20.82
C THR A 497 -28.97 8.43 20.19
N SER A 498 -29.15 9.69 19.80
CA SER A 498 -28.05 10.58 19.44
C SER A 498 -27.34 11.05 20.71
N VAL A 499 -26.30 10.33 21.14
CA VAL A 499 -25.43 10.82 22.22
C VAL A 499 -24.27 11.60 21.62
N VAL A 500 -24.23 12.91 21.90
CA VAL A 500 -23.04 13.74 21.70
C VAL A 500 -22.03 13.43 22.80
N LEU A 501 -20.92 12.77 22.47
CA LEU A 501 -19.80 12.57 23.39
C LEU A 501 -19.03 13.89 23.55
N LYS A 502 -19.07 14.49 24.74
CA LYS A 502 -18.31 15.70 25.10
C LYS A 502 -16.81 15.41 25.24
N SER A 503 -16.00 16.42 24.93
CA SER A 503 -14.54 16.45 24.96
C SER A 503 -13.95 16.19 26.35
N PHE A 504 -12.87 15.40 26.42
CA PHE A 504 -12.00 15.35 27.59
C PHE A 504 -11.18 16.64 27.71
N GLY A 505 -11.46 17.44 28.74
CA GLY A 505 -10.61 18.53 29.21
C GLY A 505 -9.87 18.10 30.47
N SER A 506 -8.57 18.40 30.52
CA SER A 506 -7.69 18.25 31.68
C SER A 506 -8.05 19.23 32.80
N GLU A 507 -8.11 18.79 34.06
CA GLU A 507 -7.56 19.54 35.20
C GLU A 507 -7.51 18.74 36.52
N GLU A 508 -6.61 19.19 37.39
CA GLU A 508 -6.16 18.64 38.68
C GLU A 508 -7.17 18.73 39.84
N GLN A 509 -7.06 17.78 40.78
CA GLN A 509 -6.86 17.95 42.24
C GLN A 509 -7.65 16.96 43.15
N ARG A 510 -6.84 16.21 43.91
CA ARG A 510 -6.92 15.85 45.35
C ARG A 510 -8.18 15.20 45.98
N HIS A 511 -7.89 14.01 46.52
CA HIS A 511 -8.20 13.46 47.86
C HIS A 511 -9.51 12.70 48.18
N GLN A 512 -9.27 11.44 48.60
CA GLN A 512 -9.76 10.71 49.80
C GLN A 512 -10.95 9.74 49.72
N ARG A 513 -10.59 8.47 50.05
CA ARG A 513 -11.29 7.42 50.86
C ARG A 513 -12.17 6.35 50.16
N HIS A 514 -11.66 5.11 50.25
CA HIS A 514 -12.27 3.80 50.59
C HIS A 514 -13.81 3.63 50.52
N VAL A 515 -14.30 2.52 49.93
CA VAL A 515 -14.84 1.30 50.59
C VAL A 515 -15.43 0.34 49.52
N ALA A 516 -15.37 -0.96 49.82
CA ALA A 516 -15.71 -2.16 49.04
C ALA A 516 -17.22 -2.44 48.79
N GLY A 517 -17.51 -3.45 47.95
CA GLY A 517 -18.59 -4.44 48.21
C GLY A 517 -19.70 -4.66 47.17
N VAL A 518 -19.57 -5.73 46.37
CA VAL A 518 -20.53 -6.82 46.01
C VAL A 518 -22.07 -6.57 46.01
N HIS A 519 -22.75 -6.86 44.88
CA HIS A 519 -23.80 -7.91 44.67
C HIS A 519 -24.59 -7.74 43.36
N GLY A 520 -24.84 -8.85 42.65
CA GLY A 520 -25.70 -8.93 41.46
C GLY A 520 -27.17 -9.24 41.76
N LEU A 521 -28.02 -9.24 40.73
CA LEU A 521 -29.32 -9.96 40.66
C LEU A 521 -29.88 -10.02 39.21
N GLU A 522 -30.77 -10.98 39.00
CA GLU A 522 -31.17 -11.67 37.75
C GLU A 522 -32.42 -11.10 37.01
N ARG A 523 -32.49 -11.42 35.70
CA ARG A 523 -33.59 -11.79 34.76
C ARG A 523 -35.04 -11.18 34.80
N GLU A 524 -35.41 -10.57 33.65
CA GLU A 524 -36.65 -10.64 32.78
C GLU A 524 -38.10 -10.45 33.34
N PRO A 525 -39.19 -10.28 32.52
CA PRO A 525 -39.40 -9.80 31.12
C PRO A 525 -40.60 -8.78 30.96
N GLY A 526 -40.86 -8.23 29.76
CA GLY A 526 -42.17 -7.61 29.43
C GLY A 526 -42.19 -6.56 28.31
N GLY A 527 -42.84 -6.87 27.18
CA GLY A 527 -43.14 -5.92 26.10
C GLY A 527 -44.52 -5.25 26.25
N GLY A 528 -44.69 -4.07 25.63
CA GLY A 528 -45.94 -3.32 25.54
C GLY A 528 -45.90 -2.32 24.37
N ALA A 529 -47.03 -2.17 23.66
CA ALA A 529 -47.20 -1.45 22.39
C ALA A 529 -47.48 0.06 22.51
N VAL A 530 -47.42 0.73 21.35
CA VAL A 530 -47.37 2.18 21.07
C VAL A 530 -48.75 2.86 21.04
N GLU A 531 -48.79 4.17 21.33
CA GLU A 531 -49.80 5.09 20.76
C GLU A 531 -49.10 6.23 19.98
N VAL A 532 -49.60 6.52 18.77
CA VAL A 532 -49.03 7.42 17.74
C VAL A 532 -49.73 8.78 17.80
N GLY A 533 -48.99 9.89 17.93
CA GLY A 533 -49.61 11.22 17.92
C GLY A 533 -48.69 12.45 17.99
N VAL A 534 -47.50 12.44 17.38
CA VAL A 534 -46.59 13.62 17.41
C VAL A 534 -46.10 14.05 16.02
N VAL A 535 -46.34 13.27 14.97
CA VAL A 535 -45.90 13.63 13.61
C VAL A 535 -46.74 14.76 13.00
N ASP A 536 -48.02 14.88 13.37
CA ASP A 536 -48.91 15.93 12.81
C ASP A 536 -48.68 17.33 13.41
N GLN A 537 -48.04 17.48 14.56
CA GLN A 537 -47.76 18.82 15.13
C GLN A 537 -46.47 19.47 14.60
N VAL A 538 -45.56 18.69 14.02
CA VAL A 538 -44.29 19.20 13.48
C VAL A 538 -44.46 19.69 12.04
N LEU A 539 -45.38 19.09 11.28
CA LEU A 539 -45.63 19.46 9.88
C LEU A 539 -46.40 20.79 9.75
N ASP A 540 -47.29 21.12 10.69
CA ASP A 540 -48.00 22.41 10.69
C ASP A 540 -47.10 23.61 11.06
N GLY A 541 -46.02 23.39 11.81
CA GLY A 541 -45.07 24.44 12.20
C GLY A 541 -44.11 24.87 11.08
N LEU A 542 -43.82 23.97 10.13
CA LEU A 542 -42.86 24.23 9.04
C LEU A 542 -43.48 25.00 7.87
N HIS A 543 -44.81 24.96 7.71
CA HIS A 543 -45.50 25.74 6.67
C HIS A 543 -45.53 27.24 6.98
N HIS A 544 -45.42 27.64 8.26
CA HIS A 544 -45.52 29.03 8.67
C HIS A 544 -44.18 29.80 8.58
N LEU A 545 -43.04 29.10 8.53
CA LEU A 545 -41.69 29.66 8.54
C LEU A 545 -41.13 29.97 7.14
N LEU A 546 -41.68 29.37 6.09
CA LEU A 546 -41.20 29.57 4.71
C LEU A 546 -41.90 30.71 3.94
N GLN A 547 -42.84 31.43 4.56
CA GLN A 547 -43.53 32.57 3.92
C GLN A 547 -43.01 33.97 4.31
N GLN A 548 -42.00 34.12 5.18
CA GLN A 548 -41.64 35.44 5.73
C GLN A 548 -40.23 35.98 5.48
N ALA A 549 -39.42 35.42 4.58
CA ALA A 549 -38.09 35.99 4.31
C ALA A 549 -37.76 36.10 2.82
N ALA A 550 -38.32 37.12 2.18
CA ALA A 550 -37.67 37.77 1.04
C ALA A 550 -37.76 39.29 1.21
N LEU A 551 -36.67 39.95 0.78
CA LEU A 551 -36.51 41.36 0.39
C LEU A 551 -35.77 42.29 1.38
N HIS A 552 -34.49 42.49 1.01
CA HIS A 552 -33.77 43.77 0.84
C HIS A 552 -33.25 44.61 2.04
N GLN A 553 -31.93 44.87 1.95
CA GLN A 553 -31.07 45.92 2.56
C GLN A 553 -31.71 47.34 2.59
N PRO A 554 -31.20 48.40 3.29
CA PRO A 554 -29.80 48.67 3.68
C PRO A 554 -29.57 49.42 5.04
N GLN A 555 -28.30 49.77 5.30
CA GLN A 555 -27.78 50.94 6.07
C GLN A 555 -27.03 50.66 7.39
N PHE A 556 -25.71 50.82 7.31
CA PHE A 556 -24.81 51.21 8.39
C PHE A 556 -24.81 52.73 8.54
N GLN A 557 -24.97 53.29 9.75
CA GLN A 557 -24.36 54.57 10.16
C GLN A 557 -24.06 54.68 11.67
N HIS A 558 -22.77 54.94 11.94
CA HIS A 558 -22.08 55.77 12.96
C HIS A 558 -22.41 55.84 14.48
N PHE A 559 -21.43 55.37 15.27
CA PHE A 559 -20.55 56.05 16.27
C PHE A 559 -21.05 56.93 17.46
N GLN A 560 -20.30 56.73 18.57
CA GLN A 560 -19.92 57.60 19.71
C GLN A 560 -20.75 57.58 21.03
N PHE A 561 -20.01 57.38 22.13
CA PHE A 561 -20.42 57.63 23.52
C PHE A 561 -19.72 58.89 24.07
N PRO A 562 -20.32 59.58 25.07
CA PRO A 562 -20.13 61.00 25.33
C PRO A 562 -18.93 61.32 26.24
N GLN A 563 -18.44 62.56 26.11
CA GLN A 563 -17.57 63.24 27.06
C GLN A 563 -18.37 63.82 28.23
N GLU A 564 -17.72 63.89 29.39
CA GLU A 564 -17.63 64.99 30.38
C GLU A 564 -16.75 64.42 31.51
N SER A 565 -15.71 65.06 32.06
CA SER A 565 -15.41 66.47 32.33
C SER A 565 -13.90 66.71 32.45
#